data_AF-A0AAN2CA90-F1
#
_entry.id   AF-A0AAN2CA90-F1
#
_cell.length_a   1.000
_cell.length_b   1.000
_cell.length_c   1.000
_cell.angle_alpha   90.00
_cell.angle_beta   90.00
_cell.angle_gamma   90.00
#
_symmetry.space_group_name_H-M   'P 1'
#
loop_
_entity.id
_entity.type
_entity.pdbx_description
1 polymer ?
#
loop_
_entity_poly.entity_id
_entity_poly.type
_entity_poly.pdbx_seq_one_letter_code
_entity_poly.pdbx_strand_id
1 'polypeptide(L)'
;MPFRTGVPDIAAFPLSPWDRFARRLRTHPYRFAYEDIAGLQRLRSVLADHLRQFRALRASADQIVIVEGPQSALVLIAQALVDPGDPAVLEDPGCPFAIAFEARGRASCRSRSTSTGSTRRRRRRRARAS
;
A
#
# COMPACT_ATOMS: atom_id res chain seq x y z
N MET A 1 3.75 9.20 -28.27
CA MET A 1 4.16 8.31 -27.17
C MET A 1 2.91 7.67 -26.57
N PRO A 2 2.84 6.34 -26.41
CA PRO A 2 1.71 5.69 -25.75
C PRO A 2 1.66 6.06 -24.26
N PHE A 3 0.46 6.17 -23.70
CA PHE A 3 0.27 6.32 -22.25
C PHE A 3 0.85 5.10 -21.53
N ARG A 4 1.82 5.30 -20.65
CA ARG A 4 2.40 4.24 -19.80
C ARG A 4 1.92 4.42 -18.37
N THR A 5 1.15 3.46 -17.87
CA THR A 5 0.70 3.46 -16.48
C THR A 5 1.90 3.48 -15.54
N GLY A 6 1.90 4.38 -14.56
CA GLY A 6 2.92 4.46 -13.51
C GLY A 6 4.16 5.30 -13.84
N VAL A 7 4.24 5.93 -15.02
CA VAL A 7 5.32 6.88 -15.34
C VAL A 7 4.76 8.31 -15.27
N PRO A 8 5.11 9.11 -14.25
CA PRO A 8 4.68 10.50 -14.19
C PRO A 8 5.39 11.35 -15.25
N ASP A 9 4.82 12.52 -15.58
CA ASP A 9 5.50 13.52 -16.39
C ASP A 9 6.65 14.14 -15.58
N ILE A 10 7.87 13.70 -15.88
CA ILE A 10 9.09 14.16 -15.21
C ILE A 10 9.36 15.64 -15.52
N ALA A 11 9.00 16.11 -16.72
CA ALA A 11 9.23 17.50 -17.11
C ALA A 11 8.31 18.47 -16.36
N ALA A 12 7.13 18.00 -15.94
CA ALA A 12 6.19 18.77 -15.12
C ALA A 12 6.56 18.80 -13.62
N PHE A 13 7.63 18.10 -13.20
CA PHE A 13 7.99 18.05 -11.79
C PHE A 13 8.48 19.43 -11.29
N PRO A 14 7.91 19.98 -10.20
CA PRO A 14 8.23 21.32 -9.73
C PRO A 14 9.57 21.34 -8.94
N LEU A 15 10.69 21.30 -9.66
CA LEU A 15 12.04 21.27 -9.08
C LEU A 15 12.32 22.46 -8.16
N SER A 16 11.98 23.69 -8.57
CA SER A 16 12.33 24.90 -7.80
C SER A 16 11.66 24.97 -6.41
N PRO A 17 10.32 24.74 -6.26
CA PRO A 17 9.70 24.62 -4.95
C PRO A 17 10.27 23.47 -4.11
N TRP A 18 10.58 22.34 -4.75
CA TRP A 18 11.15 21.17 -4.08
C TRP A 18 12.53 21.47 -3.49
N ASP A 19 13.42 22.10 -4.26
CA ASP A 19 14.75 22.49 -3.81
C ASP A 19 14.69 23.48 -2.65
N ARG A 20 13.76 24.44 -2.70
CA ARG A 20 13.53 25.37 -1.60
C ARG A 20 13.15 24.63 -0.31
N PHE A 21 12.26 23.65 -0.40
CA PHE A 21 11.84 22.85 0.74
C PHE A 21 13.00 21.97 1.26
N ALA A 22 13.72 21.30 0.36
CA ALA A 22 14.87 20.47 0.70
C ALA A 22 15.95 21.27 1.44
N ARG A 23 16.27 22.50 1.00
CA ARG A 23 17.19 23.38 1.72
C ARG A 23 16.70 23.72 3.13
N ARG A 24 15.41 24.02 3.30
CA ARG A 24 14.82 24.33 4.61
C ARG A 24 14.88 23.13 5.57
N LEU A 25 14.70 21.92 5.05
CA LEU A 25 14.85 20.69 5.84
C LEU A 25 16.30 20.49 6.32
N ARG A 26 17.31 20.91 5.54
CA ARG A 26 18.72 20.76 5.94
C ARG A 26 19.07 21.52 7.21
N THR A 27 18.39 22.63 7.48
CA THR A 27 18.61 23.46 8.68
C THR A 27 17.61 23.16 9.79
N HIS A 28 16.74 22.15 9.63
CA HIS A 28 15.75 21.81 10.63
C HIS A 28 16.41 21.08 11.81
N PRO A 29 16.28 21.58 13.05
CA PRO A 29 17.05 21.08 14.20
C PRO A 29 16.72 19.63 14.57
N TYR A 30 15.51 19.16 14.26
CA TYR A 30 15.08 17.79 14.56
C TYR A 30 15.41 16.76 13.48
N ARG A 31 16.18 17.12 12.45
CA ARG A 31 16.49 16.21 11.32
C ARG A 31 17.19 14.90 11.74
N PHE A 32 17.90 14.92 12.86
CA PHE A 32 18.64 13.77 13.40
C PHE A 32 18.02 13.20 14.68
N ALA A 33 16.90 13.75 15.13
CA ALA A 33 16.19 13.19 16.26
C ALA A 33 15.55 11.87 15.84
N TYR A 34 15.66 10.86 16.69
CA TYR A 34 14.81 9.69 16.57
C TYR A 34 13.37 10.13 16.84
N GLU A 35 12.52 9.99 15.83
CA GLU A 35 11.08 10.16 15.95
C GLU A 35 10.41 8.81 16.28
N ASP A 36 9.09 8.84 16.45
CA ASP A 36 8.27 7.64 16.58
C ASP A 36 8.55 6.66 15.41
N ILE A 37 8.63 5.37 15.70
CA ILE A 37 8.81 4.30 14.69
C ILE A 37 7.69 4.29 13.63
N ALA A 38 6.51 4.81 13.96
CA ALA A 38 5.39 4.98 13.03
C ALA A 38 5.51 6.26 12.18
N GLY A 39 6.51 7.10 12.44
CA GLY A 39 6.74 8.40 11.81
C GLY A 39 6.06 9.57 12.53
N LEU A 40 6.31 10.77 12.02
CA LEU A 40 5.91 12.05 12.63
C LEU A 40 4.41 12.12 12.96
N GLN A 41 4.08 12.27 14.25
CA GLN A 41 2.68 12.32 14.73
C GLN A 41 1.85 13.43 14.06
N ARG A 42 2.48 14.58 13.80
CA ARG A 42 1.84 15.70 13.09
C ARG A 42 1.44 15.33 11.66
N LEU A 43 2.30 14.60 10.95
CA LEU A 43 2.00 14.13 9.59
C LEU A 43 0.86 13.11 9.62
N ARG A 44 0.91 12.15 10.55
CA ARG A 44 -0.14 11.13 10.72
C ARG A 44 -1.50 11.74 11.00
N SER A 45 -1.56 12.78 11.84
CA SER A 45 -2.80 13.51 12.15
C SER A 45 -3.42 14.17 10.91
N VAL A 46 -2.60 14.87 10.11
CA VAL A 46 -3.07 15.51 8.86
C VAL A 46 -3.54 14.46 7.85
N LEU A 47 -2.84 13.33 7.74
CA LEU A 47 -3.24 12.24 6.87
C LEU A 47 -4.55 11.58 7.30
N ALA A 48 -4.78 11.40 8.61
CA ALA A 48 -6.03 10.88 9.14
C ALA A 48 -7.24 11.75 8.73
N ASP A 49 -7.10 13.08 8.85
CA ASP A 49 -8.13 14.02 8.41
C ASP A 49 -8.33 13.98 6.88
N HIS A 50 -7.24 13.93 6.11
CA HIS A 50 -7.30 13.82 4.65
C HIS A 50 -7.99 12.52 4.19
N LEU A 51 -7.69 11.38 4.82
CA LEU A 51 -8.32 10.09 4.52
C LEU A 51 -9.82 10.12 4.86
N ARG A 52 -10.20 10.75 5.96
CA ARG A 52 -11.61 10.95 6.32
C ARG A 52 -12.32 11.79 5.26
N GLN A 53 -11.71 12.90 4.85
CA GLN A 53 -12.33 13.87 3.94
C GLN A 53 -12.46 13.36 2.50
N PHE A 54 -11.40 12.76 1.95
CA PHE A 54 -11.32 12.46 0.52
C PHE A 54 -11.53 10.99 0.19
N ARG A 55 -11.41 10.09 1.17
CA ARG A 55 -11.52 8.64 0.98
C ARG A 55 -12.61 7.98 1.82
N ALA A 56 -13.37 8.77 2.60
CA ALA A 56 -14.37 8.28 3.55
C ALA A 56 -13.83 7.23 4.53
N LEU A 57 -12.52 7.22 4.79
CA LEU A 57 -11.84 6.24 5.62
C LEU A 57 -11.61 6.84 7.00
N ARG A 58 -12.20 6.21 8.03
CA ARG A 58 -12.03 6.62 9.44
C ARG A 58 -10.81 5.91 10.02
N ALA A 59 -9.68 6.62 10.08
CA ALA A 59 -8.48 6.18 10.79
C ALA A 59 -8.06 7.25 11.80
N SER A 60 -7.53 6.82 12.94
CA SER A 60 -6.81 7.69 13.87
C SER A 60 -5.33 7.79 13.48
N ALA A 61 -4.63 8.81 13.97
CA ALA A 61 -3.20 8.97 13.72
C ALA A 61 -2.38 7.75 14.18
N ASP A 62 -2.81 7.08 15.25
CA ASP A 62 -2.13 5.90 15.83
C ASP A 62 -2.30 4.62 14.98
N GLN A 63 -3.22 4.64 14.01
CA GLN A 63 -3.43 3.55 13.05
C GLN A 63 -2.70 3.78 11.72
N ILE A 64 -1.92 4.85 11.61
CA ILE A 64 -1.16 5.20 10.40
C ILE A 64 0.31 4.96 10.66
N VAL A 65 0.98 4.27 9.74
CA VAL A 65 2.44 4.10 9.74
C VAL A 65 3.00 4.73 8.48
N ILE A 66 3.97 5.61 8.63
CA ILE A 66 4.67 6.25 7.51
C ILE A 66 5.78 5.32 7.04
N VAL A 67 5.84 5.10 5.73
CA VAL A 67 6.83 4.24 5.08
C VAL A 67 7.47 4.97 3.91
N GLU A 68 8.68 4.56 3.55
CA GLU A 68 9.44 5.13 2.42
C GLU A 68 8.70 5.01 1.09
N GLY A 69 7.93 3.92 0.91
CA GLY A 69 7.22 3.68 -0.33
C GLY A 69 6.32 2.44 -0.30
N PRO A 70 5.59 2.20 -1.40
CA PRO A 70 4.59 1.13 -1.50
C PRO A 70 5.20 -0.27 -1.37
N GLN A 71 6.43 -0.49 -1.87
CA GLN A 71 7.13 -1.77 -1.73
C GLN A 71 7.39 -2.11 -0.26
N SER A 72 7.95 -1.17 0.50
CA SER A 72 8.21 -1.33 1.93
C SER A 72 6.90 -1.55 2.71
N ALA A 73 5.81 -0.88 2.31
CA ALA A 73 4.48 -1.12 2.87
C ALA A 73 4.04 -2.58 2.70
N LEU A 74 4.14 -3.11 1.48
CA LEU A 74 3.71 -4.48 1.18
C LEU A 74 4.57 -5.52 1.92
N VAL A 75 5.87 -5.27 2.07
CA VAL A 75 6.75 -6.13 2.87
C VAL A 75 6.31 -6.15 4.34
N LEU A 76 6.05 -4.98 4.94
CA LEU A 76 5.58 -4.91 6.33
C LEU A 76 4.23 -5.60 6.53
N ILE A 77 3.30 -5.42 5.59
CA ILE A 77 1.99 -6.08 5.61
C ILE A 77 2.16 -7.60 5.50
N ALA A 78 3.02 -8.08 4.59
CA ALA A 78 3.28 -9.51 4.44
C ALA A 78 3.92 -10.10 5.72
N GLN A 79 4.85 -9.38 6.35
CA GLN A 79 5.46 -9.82 7.61
C GLN A 79 4.45 -9.89 8.76
N ALA A 80 3.50 -8.95 8.81
CA ALA A 80 2.51 -8.87 9.88
C ALA A 80 1.34 -9.86 9.72
N LEU A 81 0.98 -10.22 8.49
CA LEU A 81 -0.27 -10.95 8.19
C LEU A 81 -0.08 -12.33 7.55
N VAL A 82 1.13 -12.69 7.12
CA VAL A 82 1.37 -13.93 6.36
C VAL A 82 2.36 -14.79 7.10
N ASP A 83 1.94 -16.00 7.45
CA ASP A 83 2.84 -17.02 7.96
C ASP A 83 3.47 -17.81 6.80
N PRO A 84 4.68 -18.37 7.02
CA PRO A 84 5.32 -19.24 6.05
C PRO A 84 4.39 -20.34 5.52
N GLY A 85 4.11 -20.31 4.22
CA GLY A 85 3.28 -21.31 3.55
C GLY A 85 1.80 -20.96 3.38
N ASP A 86 1.33 -19.82 3.91
CA ASP A 86 -0.04 -19.36 3.73
C ASP A 86 -0.39 -19.04 2.27
N PRO A 87 -1.61 -19.35 1.80
CA PRO A 87 -2.01 -19.02 0.45
C PRO A 87 -2.20 -17.50 0.27
N ALA A 88 -1.47 -16.90 -0.67
CA ALA A 88 -1.67 -15.52 -1.09
C ALA A 88 -2.38 -15.47 -2.45
N VAL A 89 -3.41 -14.63 -2.58
CA VAL A 89 -4.14 -14.42 -3.85
C VAL A 89 -3.68 -13.10 -4.46
N LEU A 90 -3.23 -13.18 -5.72
CA LEU A 90 -2.69 -12.06 -6.47
C LEU A 90 -3.52 -11.87 -7.74
N GLU A 91 -3.76 -10.62 -8.10
CA GLU A 91 -4.37 -10.26 -9.38
C GLU A 91 -3.44 -10.61 -10.55
N ASP A 92 -4.01 -10.88 -11.72
CA ASP A 92 -3.27 -11.17 -12.96
C ASP A 92 -3.88 -10.39 -14.15
N PRO A 93 -3.17 -9.42 -14.76
CA PRO A 93 -1.81 -8.97 -14.42
C PRO A 93 -1.75 -8.22 -13.08
N GLY A 94 -0.81 -8.62 -12.22
CA GLY A 94 -0.69 -8.13 -10.85
C GLY A 94 0.24 -6.93 -10.68
N CYS A 95 0.20 -6.32 -9.49
CA CYS A 95 1.19 -5.32 -9.08
C CYS A 95 2.57 -5.99 -8.97
N PRO A 96 3.63 -5.48 -9.64
CA PRO A 96 4.97 -6.07 -9.60
C PRO A 96 5.56 -6.23 -8.20
N PHE A 97 5.08 -5.42 -7.25
CA PHE A 97 5.57 -5.39 -5.87
C PHE A 97 4.99 -6.49 -4.98
N ALA A 98 4.09 -7.30 -5.51
CA ALA A 98 3.43 -8.35 -4.75
C ALA A 98 4.32 -9.59 -4.51
N ILE A 99 5.55 -9.58 -5.05
CA ILE A 99 6.65 -10.51 -4.72
C ILE A 99 6.92 -10.65 -3.22
N ALA A 100 6.58 -9.63 -2.41
CA ALA A 100 6.72 -9.70 -0.96
C ALA A 100 5.83 -10.79 -0.33
N PHE A 101 4.65 -11.03 -0.91
CA PHE A 101 3.75 -12.09 -0.48
C PHE A 101 4.18 -13.47 -1.01
N GLU A 102 4.76 -13.51 -2.21
CA GLU A 102 5.35 -14.73 -2.80
C GLU A 102 6.56 -15.23 -2.01
N ALA A 103 7.38 -14.32 -1.48
CA ALA A 103 8.59 -14.67 -0.73
C ALA A 103 8.29 -15.33 0.63
N ARG A 104 7.09 -15.15 1.17
CA ARG A 104 6.71 -15.63 2.51
C ARG A 104 5.57 -16.65 2.47
N GLY A 105 4.58 -16.46 1.60
CA GLY A 105 3.46 -17.37 1.42
C GLY A 105 3.63 -18.31 0.22
N ARG A 106 2.62 -19.16 0.01
CA ARG A 106 2.40 -19.86 -1.26
C ARG A 106 1.47 -19.02 -2.12
N ALA A 107 2.05 -18.16 -2.95
CA ALA A 107 1.27 -17.44 -3.93
C ALA A 107 0.58 -18.40 -4.91
N SER A 108 -0.73 -18.22 -5.07
CA SER A 108 -1.51 -18.90 -6.07
C SER A 108 -2.28 -17.87 -6.87
N CYS A 109 -1.81 -17.62 -8.09
CA CYS A 109 -2.56 -16.83 -9.06
C CYS A 109 -3.75 -17.66 -9.54
N ARG A 110 -4.97 -17.18 -9.31
CA ARG A 110 -6.18 -17.79 -9.87
C ARG A 110 -6.75 -16.82 -10.88
N SER A 111 -6.29 -16.89 -12.12
CA SER A 111 -6.86 -16.08 -13.20
C SER A 111 -8.36 -16.41 -13.34
N ARG A 112 -9.19 -15.41 -13.11
CA ARG A 112 -10.56 -15.38 -13.60
C ARG A 112 -10.81 -13.98 -14.15
N SER A 113 -10.31 -13.75 -15.36
CA SER A 113 -10.80 -12.68 -16.21
C SER A 113 -12.22 -13.03 -16.65
N THR A 114 -13.22 -12.79 -15.80
CA THR A 114 -14.59 -12.62 -16.30
C THR A 114 -14.70 -11.17 -16.73
N SER A 115 -14.46 -10.91 -18.02
CA SER A 115 -15.19 -9.84 -18.66
C SER A 115 -16.68 -10.11 -18.44
N THR A 116 -17.41 -9.10 -17.97
CA THR A 116 -18.88 -9.07 -17.92
C THR A 116 -19.55 -9.82 -16.77
N GLY A 117 -20.28 -9.06 -15.95
CA GLY A 117 -21.53 -9.50 -15.36
C GLY A 117 -21.42 -10.30 -14.06
N SER A 118 -21.93 -9.71 -12.99
CA SER A 118 -22.24 -10.39 -11.74
C SER A 118 -22.97 -11.73 -11.94
N THR A 119 -22.40 -12.83 -11.45
CA THR A 119 -23.24 -13.89 -10.87
C THR A 119 -22.51 -14.59 -9.72
N ARG A 120 -22.89 -14.19 -8.52
CA ARG A 120 -22.49 -14.71 -7.22
C ARG A 120 -22.93 -16.18 -7.07
N ARG A 121 -22.05 -17.15 -7.30
CA ARG A 121 -22.39 -18.58 -7.06
C ARG A 121 -21.95 -19.03 -5.67
N ARG A 122 -22.92 -19.03 -4.74
CA ARG A 122 -22.85 -19.65 -3.41
C ARG A 122 -22.43 -21.12 -3.51
N ARG A 123 -21.33 -21.52 -2.87
CA ARG A 123 -21.06 -22.93 -2.53
C ARG A 123 -21.62 -23.19 -1.12
N ARG A 124 -22.77 -23.88 -1.02
CA ARG A 124 -23.18 -24.54 0.22
C ARG A 124 -22.54 -25.93 0.26
N ARG A 125 -21.77 -26.17 1.32
CA ARG A 125 -21.23 -27.47 1.74
C ARG A 125 -22.38 -28.49 1.87
N ARG A 126 -22.29 -29.63 1.19
CA ARG A 126 -22.97 -30.87 1.62
C ARG A 126 -22.02 -31.60 2.55
N ALA A 127 -22.43 -31.75 3.80
CA ALA A 127 -21.85 -32.70 4.75
C ALA A 127 -23.00 -33.28 5.57
N ARG A 128 -22.93 -34.60 5.78
CA ARG A 128 -23.75 -35.48 6.65
C ARG A 128 -25.05 -36.04 6.05
N ALA A 129 -24.97 -37.31 5.69
CA ALA A 129 -25.87 -38.37 6.19
C ALA A 129 -25.10 -39.69 6.12
N SER A 130 -24.79 -40.23 7.29
CA SER A 130 -24.65 -41.67 7.54
C SER A 130 -26.04 -42.21 7.86
#